data_AF-A0AAC9NUY5-F1
#
_entry.id   AF-A0AAC9NUY5-F1
#
_cell.length_a   1.000
_cell.length_b   1.000
_cell.length_c   1.000
_cell.angle_alpha   90.00
_cell.angle_beta   90.00
_cell.angle_gamma   90.00
#
_symmetry.space_group_name_H-M   'P 1'
#
loop_
_entity.id
_entity.type
_entity.pdbx_description
1 polymer ?
#
loop_
_entity_poly.entity_id
_entity_poly.type
_entity_poly.pdbx_seq_one_letter_code
_entity_poly.pdbx_strand_id
1 'polypeptide(L)'
;MSITVFTKPKSILSIVVALVFIFDANLIMQLFGMSLDDAGIMMTRILGGAYLGLGISFWFINGPDDIDKKSAYLYGFSEGIASLACLAGTLNGAMNAAGWIFVVGYLAFSLCFFWVATKAQG
;
A
#
# COMPACT_ATOMS: atom_id res chain seq x y z
N MET A 1 20.50 6.65 3.62
CA MET A 1 19.38 6.40 4.54
C MET A 1 19.06 4.92 4.50
N SER A 2 18.84 4.26 5.63
CA SER A 2 18.55 2.83 5.64
C SER A 2 17.17 2.55 5.01
N ILE A 3 17.08 1.55 4.14
CA ILE A 3 15.81 1.12 3.52
C ILE A 3 14.75 0.72 4.56
N THR A 4 15.22 0.25 5.72
CA THR A 4 14.39 -0.17 6.86
C THR A 4 13.54 0.95 7.45
N VAL A 5 13.93 2.21 7.25
CA VAL A 5 13.16 3.38 7.68
C VAL A 5 11.79 3.42 6.99
N PHE A 6 11.65 2.81 5.81
CA PHE A 6 10.41 2.79 5.05
C PHE A 6 9.71 1.43 5.07
N THR A 7 10.48 0.35 4.90
CA THR A 7 9.90 -0.99 4.78
C THR A 7 9.30 -1.48 6.10
N LYS A 8 9.88 -1.14 7.25
CA LYS A 8 9.33 -1.53 8.56
C LYS A 8 8.02 -0.80 8.88
N PRO A 9 7.91 0.53 8.77
CA PRO A 9 6.62 1.20 8.94
C PRO A 9 5.57 0.75 7.91
N LYS A 10 5.93 0.59 6.64
CA LYS A 10 5.02 0.07 5.60
C LYS A 10 4.54 -1.34 5.94
N SER A 11 5.43 -2.20 6.43
CA SER A 11 5.12 -3.55 6.87
C SER A 11 4.06 -3.53 7.97
N ILE A 12 4.31 -2.81 9.06
CA ILE A 12 3.37 -2.69 10.19
C ILE A 12 2.04 -2.13 9.70
N LEU A 13 2.05 -1.05 8.92
CA LEU A 13 0.83 -0.44 8.39
C LEU A 13 0.05 -1.42 7.52
N SER A 14 0.73 -2.14 6.63
CA SER A 14 0.09 -3.10 5.72
C SER A 14 -0.50 -4.28 6.49
N ILE A 15 0.17 -4.78 7.53
CA ILE A 15 -0.35 -5.85 8.40
C ILE A 15 -1.59 -5.38 9.15
N VAL A 16 -1.54 -4.19 9.77
CA VAL A 16 -2.69 -3.65 10.52
C VAL A 16 -3.89 -3.43 9.60
N VAL A 17 -3.68 -2.77 8.46
CA VAL A 17 -4.75 -2.54 7.47
C VAL A 17 -5.29 -3.86 6.94
N ALA A 18 -4.43 -4.84 6.67
CA ALA A 18 -4.84 -6.16 6.21
C ALA A 18 -5.75 -6.87 7.22
N LEU A 19 -5.38 -6.87 8.50
CA LEU A 19 -6.20 -7.48 9.54
C LEU A 19 -7.56 -6.79 9.63
N VAL A 20 -7.60 -5.47 9.57
CA VAL A 20 -8.88 -4.75 9.58
C VAL A 20 -9.69 -5.08 8.33
N PHE A 21 -9.10 -5.12 7.14
CA PHE A 21 -9.82 -5.51 5.91
C PHE A 21 -10.41 -6.93 5.98
N ILE A 22 -9.69 -7.87 6.60
CA ILE A 22 -10.14 -9.26 6.75
C ILE A 22 -11.33 -9.34 7.73
N PHE A 23 -11.24 -8.68 8.88
CA PHE A 23 -12.27 -8.81 9.93
C PHE A 23 -13.44 -7.84 9.72
N ASP A 24 -13.15 -6.57 9.47
CA ASP A 24 -14.12 -5.50 9.30
C ASP A 24 -13.69 -4.51 8.20
N ALA A 25 -13.97 -4.88 6.95
CA ALA A 25 -13.71 -4.06 5.77
C ALA A 25 -14.36 -2.67 5.84
N ASN A 26 -15.54 -2.57 6.47
CA ASN A 26 -16.28 -1.31 6.52
C ASN A 26 -15.61 -0.29 7.44
N LEU A 27 -15.01 -0.74 8.55
CA LEU A 27 -14.42 0.14 9.55
C LEU A 27 -13.45 1.16 8.96
N ILE A 28 -12.54 0.73 8.08
CA ILE A 28 -11.59 1.65 7.43
C ILE A 28 -12.25 2.36 6.26
N MET A 29 -13.00 1.66 5.41
CA MET A 29 -13.52 2.26 4.17
C MET A 29 -14.49 3.43 4.44
N GLN A 30 -15.27 3.37 5.52
CA GLN A 30 -16.16 4.45 5.93
C GLN A 30 -15.42 5.73 6.33
N LEU A 31 -14.19 5.63 6.89
CA LEU A 31 -13.36 6.81 7.19
C LEU A 31 -13.04 7.61 5.92
N PHE A 32 -12.95 6.91 4.78
CA PHE A 32 -12.74 7.50 3.46
C PHE A 32 -14.04 7.83 2.73
N GLY A 33 -15.19 7.74 3.40
CA GLY A 33 -16.50 8.04 2.83
C GLY A 33 -17.02 6.99 1.85
N MET A 34 -16.39 5.81 1.81
CA MET A 34 -16.82 4.71 0.95
C MET A 34 -17.84 3.82 1.66
N SER A 35 -18.93 3.52 0.96
CA SER A 35 -19.89 2.49 1.35
C SER A 35 -19.65 1.22 0.53
N LEU A 36 -19.46 0.09 1.20
CA LEU A 36 -19.31 -1.21 0.54
C LEU A 36 -20.62 -1.98 0.59
N ASP A 37 -20.98 -2.61 -0.52
CA ASP A 37 -21.99 -3.67 -0.55
C ASP A 37 -21.34 -5.03 -0.19
N ASP A 38 -22.15 -6.10 -0.15
CA ASP A 38 -21.65 -7.44 0.23
C ASP A 38 -20.50 -7.93 -0.67
N ALA A 39 -20.58 -7.63 -1.97
CA ALA A 39 -19.53 -7.94 -2.92
C ALA A 39 -18.24 -7.13 -2.65
N GLY A 40 -18.37 -5.83 -2.37
CA GLY A 40 -17.28 -4.94 -2.01
C GLY A 40 -16.60 -5.35 -0.71
N ILE A 41 -17.37 -5.82 0.29
CA ILE A 41 -16.83 -6.37 1.54
C ILE A 41 -16.00 -7.62 1.25
N MET A 42 -16.54 -8.56 0.46
CA MET A 42 -15.83 -9.79 0.10
C MET A 42 -14.51 -9.49 -0.64
N MET A 43 -14.56 -8.58 -1.62
CA MET A 43 -13.36 -8.16 -2.36
C MET A 43 -12.33 -7.46 -1.47
N THR A 44 -12.79 -6.64 -0.52
CA THR A 44 -11.90 -5.96 0.44
C THR A 44 -11.21 -6.97 1.37
N ARG A 45 -11.89 -8.03 1.78
CA ARG A 45 -11.29 -9.12 2.57
C ARG A 45 -10.19 -9.86 1.79
N ILE A 46 -10.44 -10.16 0.52
CA ILE A 46 -9.43 -10.76 -0.38
C ILE A 46 -8.21 -9.84 -0.50
N LEU A 47 -8.45 -8.54 -0.69
CA LEU A 47 -7.39 -7.53 -0.70
C LEU A 47 -6.61 -7.52 0.62
N GLY A 48 -7.29 -7.66 1.75
CA GLY A 48 -6.67 -7.81 3.07
C GLY A 48 -5.69 -8.98 3.12
N GLY A 49 -6.06 -10.15 2.59
CA GLY A 49 -5.14 -11.29 2.46
C GLY A 49 -3.88 -10.97 1.66
N ALA A 50 -4.02 -10.27 0.53
CA ALA A 50 -2.89 -9.84 -0.29
C ALA A 50 -1.98 -8.85 0.46
N TYR A 51 -2.57 -7.87 1.15
CA TYR A 51 -1.84 -6.89 1.96
C TYR A 51 -1.13 -7.52 3.16
N LEU A 52 -1.70 -8.59 3.74
CA LEU A 52 -1.05 -9.32 4.83
C LEU A 52 0.25 -9.97 4.34
N GLY A 53 0.19 -10.65 3.19
CA GLY A 53 1.37 -11.25 2.56
C GLY A 53 2.44 -10.20 2.25
N LEU A 54 2.07 -9.08 1.63
CA LEU A 54 3.01 -7.97 1.35
C LEU A 54 3.61 -7.37 2.63
N GLY A 55 2.77 -7.15 3.65
CA GLY A 55 3.21 -6.62 4.93
C GLY A 55 4.24 -7.52 5.61
N ILE A 56 3.99 -8.82 5.64
CA ILE A 56 4.94 -9.81 6.17
C ILE A 56 6.23 -9.82 5.33
N SER A 57 6.15 -9.83 4.00
CA SER A 57 7.32 -9.78 3.12
C SER A 57 8.20 -8.56 3.40
N PHE A 58 7.58 -7.38 3.57
CA PHE A 58 8.32 -6.16 3.91
C PHE A 58 8.95 -6.18 5.30
N TRP A 59 8.43 -6.98 6.23
CA TRP A 59 9.04 -7.17 7.54
C TRP A 59 10.41 -7.84 7.43
N PHE A 60 10.60 -8.74 6.46
CA PHE A 60 11.86 -9.47 6.31
C PHE A 60 12.97 -8.69 5.60
N ILE A 61 12.67 -7.50 5.07
CA ILE A 61 13.67 -6.62 4.45
C ILE A 61 14.46 -5.89 5.55
N ASN A 62 15.78 -6.12 5.58
CA ASN A 62 16.72 -5.52 6.52
C ASN A 62 17.78 -4.65 5.82
N GLY A 63 17.97 -4.80 4.52
CA GLY A 63 18.94 -4.05 3.73
C GLY A 63 18.55 -3.93 2.25
N PRO A 64 19.24 -3.06 1.48
CA PRO A 64 18.99 -2.88 0.05
C PRO A 64 19.29 -4.14 -0.77
N ASP A 65 20.14 -5.04 -0.26
CA ASP A 65 20.47 -6.31 -0.93
C ASP A 65 19.35 -7.36 -0.80
N ASP A 66 18.39 -7.15 0.11
CA ASP A 66 17.22 -8.04 0.26
C ASP A 66 16.15 -7.79 -0.81
N ILE A 67 16.30 -6.74 -1.62
CA ILE A 67 15.40 -6.43 -2.74
C ILE A 67 16.23 -6.24 -4.01
N ASP A 68 16.04 -7.11 -4.99
CA ASP A 68 16.67 -6.90 -6.29
C ASP A 68 16.07 -5.68 -7.02
N LYS A 69 16.85 -5.10 -7.92
CA LYS A 69 16.48 -3.89 -8.67
C LYS A 69 15.15 -4.03 -9.44
N LYS A 70 14.83 -5.20 -10.00
CA LYS A 70 13.60 -5.40 -10.77
C LYS A 70 12.39 -5.42 -9.85
N SER A 71 12.49 -6.11 -8.72
CA SER A 71 11.44 -6.11 -7.70
C SER A 71 11.19 -4.70 -7.14
N ALA A 72 12.24 -3.92 -6.90
CA ALA A 72 12.10 -2.53 -6.47
C ALA A 72 11.34 -1.67 -7.49
N TYR A 73 11.63 -1.80 -8.78
CA TYR A 73 10.84 -1.11 -9.83
C TYR A 73 9.39 -1.58 -9.87
N LEU A 74 9.14 -2.88 -9.73
CA LEU A 74 7.80 -3.44 -9.74
C LEU A 74 6.96 -2.89 -8.57
N TYR A 75 7.52 -2.87 -7.36
CA TYR A 75 6.85 -2.29 -6.19
C TYR A 75 6.61 -0.79 -6.37
N GLY A 76 7.60 -0.06 -6.88
CA GLY A 76 7.44 1.37 -7.19
C GLY A 76 6.30 1.63 -8.17
N PHE A 77 6.21 0.84 -9.24
CA PHE A 77 5.15 0.95 -10.23
C PHE A 77 3.77 0.56 -9.66
N SER A 78 3.71 -0.52 -8.88
CA SER A 78 2.47 -0.98 -8.25
C SER A 78 1.88 0.05 -7.29
N GLU A 79 2.71 0.65 -6.43
CA GLU A 79 2.28 1.72 -5.52
C GLU A 79 1.90 2.99 -6.31
N GLY A 80 2.58 3.28 -7.42
CA GLY A 80 2.23 4.38 -8.32
C GLY A 80 0.84 4.21 -8.94
N ILE A 81 0.50 3.00 -9.40
CA ILE A 81 -0.86 2.69 -9.89
C ILE A 81 -1.90 2.87 -8.79
N ALA A 82 -1.62 2.38 -7.57
CA ALA A 82 -2.54 2.53 -6.45
C ALA A 82 -2.78 4.02 -6.12
N SER A 83 -1.74 4.85 -6.16
CA SER A 83 -1.86 6.30 -6.00
C SER A 83 -2.76 6.93 -7.06
N LEU A 84 -2.64 6.52 -8.33
CA LEU A 84 -3.48 7.05 -9.42
C LEU A 84 -4.93 6.60 -9.27
N ALA A 85 -5.18 5.37 -8.84
CA ALA A 85 -6.53 4.88 -8.56
C ALA A 85 -7.19 5.67 -7.42
N CYS A 86 -6.46 5.91 -6.31
CA CYS A 86 -6.94 6.75 -5.21
C CYS A 86 -7.18 8.20 -5.65
N LEU A 87 -6.34 8.74 -6.55
CA LEU A 87 -6.51 10.09 -7.08
C LEU A 87 -7.80 10.18 -7.89
N ALA A 88 -8.03 9.23 -8.79
CA ALA A 88 -9.26 9.16 -9.58
C ALA A 88 -10.50 9.05 -8.67
N GLY A 89 -10.45 8.19 -7.65
CA GLY A 89 -11.53 8.02 -6.66
C GLY A 89 -11.77 9.26 -5.79
N THR A 90 -10.72 10.03 -5.49
CA THR A 90 -10.86 11.28 -4.73
C THR A 90 -11.43 12.40 -5.60
N LEU A 91 -11.00 12.50 -6.87
CA LEU A 91 -11.45 13.55 -7.80
C LEU A 91 -12.89 13.32 -8.29
N ASN A 92 -13.33 12.07 -8.41
CA ASN A 92 -14.70 11.75 -8.85
C ASN A 92 -15.72 11.68 -7.70
N GLY A 93 -15.28 11.89 -6.45
CA GLY A 93 -16.13 11.87 -5.26
C GLY A 93 -16.45 10.48 -4.70
N ALA A 94 -15.83 9.41 -5.21
CA ALA A 94 -15.97 8.07 -4.62
C ALA A 94 -15.30 7.97 -3.24
N MET A 95 -14.27 8.79 -2.99
CA MET A 95 -13.68 8.99 -1.67
C MET A 95 -13.89 10.44 -1.21
N ASN A 96 -14.02 10.62 0.10
CA ASN A 96 -14.04 11.94 0.72
C ASN A 96 -12.64 12.59 0.70
N ALA A 97 -12.50 13.79 1.30
CA ALA A 97 -11.23 14.51 1.35
C ALA A 97 -10.06 13.73 2.00
N ALA A 98 -10.34 12.74 2.85
CA ALA A 98 -9.31 11.89 3.43
C ALA A 98 -8.63 10.98 2.39
N GLY A 99 -9.23 10.80 1.21
CA GLY A 99 -8.63 10.04 0.10
C GLY A 99 -7.25 10.54 -0.32
N TRP A 100 -6.96 11.84 -0.12
CA TRP A 100 -5.64 12.41 -0.34
C TRP A 100 -4.54 11.78 0.51
N ILE A 101 -4.87 11.23 1.69
CA ILE A 101 -3.91 10.48 2.53
C ILE A 101 -3.40 9.26 1.77
N PHE A 102 -4.28 8.52 1.10
CA PHE A 102 -3.88 7.38 0.28
C PHE A 102 -3.13 7.81 -0.97
N VAL A 103 -3.56 8.87 -1.66
CA VAL A 103 -2.83 9.41 -2.82
C VAL A 103 -1.39 9.73 -2.45
N VAL A 104 -1.18 10.54 -1.41
CA VAL A 104 0.17 10.95 -1.00
C VAL A 104 0.95 9.77 -0.43
N GLY A 105 0.31 8.89 0.35
CA GLY A 105 0.95 7.72 0.94
C GLY A 105 1.49 6.75 -0.10
N TYR A 106 0.65 6.31 -1.04
CA TYR A 106 1.06 5.43 -2.13
C TYR A 106 2.10 6.08 -3.04
N LEU A 107 1.97 7.38 -3.34
CA LEU A 107 2.97 8.10 -4.12
C LEU A 107 4.33 8.17 -3.40
N ALA A 108 4.34 8.44 -2.10
CA ALA A 108 5.56 8.47 -1.31
C ALA A 108 6.26 7.10 -1.33
N PHE A 109 5.52 6.01 -1.10
CA PHE A 109 6.09 4.65 -1.18
C PHE A 109 6.57 4.30 -2.59
N SER A 110 5.84 4.70 -3.62
CA SER A 110 6.26 4.55 -5.03
C SER A 110 7.63 5.19 -5.28
N LEU A 111 7.79 6.47 -4.90
CA LEU A 111 9.05 7.20 -5.04
C LEU A 111 10.18 6.58 -4.20
N CYS A 112 9.87 6.09 -3.00
CA CYS A 112 10.86 5.39 -2.17
C CYS A 112 11.36 4.11 -2.84
N PHE A 113 10.48 3.28 -3.41
CA PHE A 113 10.89 2.06 -4.10
C PHE A 113 11.67 2.36 -5.39
N PHE A 114 11.31 3.41 -6.13
CA PHE A 114 12.13 3.87 -7.25
C PHE A 114 13.53 4.33 -6.79
N TRP A 115 13.62 5.05 -5.68
CA TRP A 115 14.91 5.43 -5.11
C TRP A 115 15.73 4.20 -4.70
N VAL A 116 15.11 3.21 -4.06
CA VAL A 116 15.74 1.92 -3.76
C VAL A 116 16.26 1.25 -5.03
N ALA A 117 15.48 1.22 -6.11
CA ALA A 117 15.90 0.63 -7.39
C ALA A 117 17.13 1.32 -8.00
N THR A 118 17.36 2.62 -7.73
CA THR A 118 18.59 3.31 -8.15
C THR A 118 19.82 2.95 -7.32
N LYS A 119 19.62 2.38 -6.13
CA LYS A 119 20.67 2.01 -5.16
C LYS A 119 20.91 0.51 -5.07
N ALA A 120 19.91 -0.30 -5.42
CA ALA A 120 20.00 -1.74 -5.50
C ALA A 120 21.01 -2.13 -6.59
N GLN A 121 21.90 -3.05 -6.26
CA GLN A 121 22.79 -3.64 -7.24
C GLN A 121 21.98 -4.54 -8.18
N GLY A 122 22.38 -4.58 -9.46
CA GLY A 122 21.77 -5.44 -10.47
C GLY A 122 22.38 -6.81 -10.43
#